data_AF-A0A4Z0EIB0-F1
#
_entry.id   AF-A0A4Z0EIB0-F1
#
_cell.length_a   1.000
_cell.length_b   1.000
_cell.length_c   1.000
_cell.angle_alpha   90.00
_cell.angle_beta   90.00
_cell.angle_gamma   90.00
#
_symmetry.space_group_name_H-M   'P 1'
#
loop_
_entity.id
_entity.type
_entity.pdbx_description
1 polymer ?
#
loop_
_entity_poly.entity_id
_entity_poly.type
_entity_poly.pdbx_seq_one_letter_code
_entity_poly.pdbx_strand_id
1 'polypeptide(L)'
;MSFLPTSPVAYCLLGFALLLRGPALVAPSAGTVPAPAPNTLTAAERRQGWQLLFDGQTARGWRSAKGPAFPTHGWRIANGTITTLAADGKESANGGDIITTNTYSAFDLRFEFQLTPGANSGLIYFVTLAEQTPGSPIGLEYQLLDDARHPDAKLGTNGDRTLASLYDLIPAVKPATCLRPIGAWNSGRIVVSPNNHVAHYLNGVNVLEYDRGSPAFRTLVAGSKYHVWPGFGEAPAGHLLLQDHGFQVSFRSLKLRPLP
;
A
#
# COMPACT_ATOMS: atom_id res chain seq x y z
N MET A 1 52.41 -77.28 18.00
CA MET A 1 53.72 -76.99 18.63
C MET A 1 54.53 -76.19 17.63
N SER A 2 54.40 -74.87 17.64
CA SER A 2 55.33 -73.92 18.28
C SER A 2 56.37 -73.43 17.26
N PHE A 3 56.33 -72.14 16.92
CA PHE A 3 57.41 -71.16 17.11
C PHE A 3 57.14 -69.90 16.25
N LEU A 4 57.02 -68.75 16.92
CA LEU A 4 57.09 -67.39 16.35
C LEU A 4 58.56 -67.01 16.10
N PRO A 5 58.82 -66.03 15.22
CA PRO A 5 59.43 -64.77 15.69
C PRO A 5 58.84 -63.51 14.99
N THR A 6 58.33 -62.54 15.75
CA THR A 6 58.90 -61.20 16.07
C THR A 6 59.23 -60.28 14.88
N SER A 7 58.43 -59.23 14.70
CA SER A 7 58.74 -58.02 13.91
C SER A 7 58.91 -56.80 14.84
N PRO A 8 59.81 -55.84 14.52
CA PRO A 8 60.11 -54.70 15.37
C PRO A 8 59.12 -53.53 15.19
N VAL A 9 58.94 -52.81 16.30
CA VAL A 9 58.12 -51.60 16.45
C VAL A 9 58.84 -50.38 15.89
N ALA A 10 58.17 -49.59 15.06
CA ALA A 10 58.62 -48.25 14.64
C ALA A 10 57.79 -47.17 15.37
N TYR A 11 58.47 -46.28 16.07
CA TYR A 11 57.91 -45.13 16.77
C TYR A 11 57.56 -44.01 15.78
N CYS A 12 56.34 -43.47 15.86
CA CYS A 12 55.92 -42.25 15.15
C CYS A 12 55.60 -41.17 16.19
N LEU A 13 56.45 -40.13 16.26
CA LEU A 13 56.25 -38.95 17.10
C LEU A 13 55.28 -37.98 16.40
N LEU A 14 54.08 -37.80 16.96
CA LEU A 14 53.18 -36.70 16.59
C LEU A 14 53.42 -35.49 17.51
N GLY A 15 53.93 -34.40 16.93
CA GLY A 15 54.05 -33.11 17.60
C GLY A 15 52.68 -32.44 17.77
N PHE A 16 52.38 -32.00 19.00
CA PHE A 16 51.24 -31.14 19.30
C PHE A 16 51.59 -29.68 18.97
N ALA A 17 50.92 -29.09 17.98
CA ALA A 17 50.94 -27.66 17.75
C ALA A 17 49.87 -26.98 18.64
N LEU A 18 50.30 -26.13 19.57
CA LEU A 18 49.43 -25.34 20.44
C LEU A 18 48.94 -24.10 19.69
N LEU A 19 47.70 -24.10 19.21
CA LEU A 19 47.04 -22.92 18.63
C LEU A 19 46.55 -21.99 19.75
N LEU A 20 47.25 -20.88 19.96
CA LEU A 20 46.81 -19.80 20.84
C LEU A 20 45.60 -19.08 20.20
N ARG A 21 44.40 -19.26 20.77
CA ARG A 21 43.20 -18.51 20.41
C ARG A 21 43.31 -17.08 20.96
N GLY A 22 43.49 -16.10 20.07
CA GLY A 22 43.35 -14.68 20.43
C GLY A 22 41.92 -14.33 20.87
N PRO A 23 41.74 -13.25 21.65
CA PRO A 23 40.42 -12.85 22.12
C PRO A 23 39.51 -12.50 20.93
N ALA A 24 38.33 -13.11 20.90
CA ALA A 24 37.32 -12.84 19.89
C ALA A 24 36.86 -11.38 19.99
N LEU A 25 36.98 -10.61 18.91
CA LEU A 25 36.33 -9.31 18.78
C LEU A 25 34.82 -9.53 18.79
N VAL A 26 34.17 -9.10 19.88
CA VAL A 26 32.71 -9.01 19.95
C VAL A 26 32.28 -7.83 19.10
N ALA A 27 31.66 -8.10 17.94
CA ALA A 27 31.07 -7.05 17.13
C ALA A 27 29.91 -6.40 17.91
N PRO A 28 29.80 -5.06 17.93
CA PRO A 28 28.67 -4.40 18.57
C PRO A 28 27.37 -4.84 17.90
N SER A 29 26.42 -5.30 18.72
CA SER A 29 25.04 -5.57 18.31
C SER A 29 24.47 -4.34 17.62
N ALA A 30 24.08 -4.47 16.35
CA ALA A 30 23.37 -3.43 15.64
C ALA A 30 22.02 -3.20 16.34
N GLY A 31 21.94 -2.16 17.17
CA GLY A 31 20.72 -1.79 17.86
C GLY A 31 19.58 -1.58 16.87
N THR A 32 18.45 -2.24 17.10
CA THR A 32 17.24 -2.11 16.29
C THR A 32 16.73 -0.67 16.41
N VAL A 33 16.87 0.13 15.34
CA VAL A 33 16.25 1.46 15.28
C VAL A 33 14.73 1.25 15.32
N PRO A 34 14.02 1.80 16.34
CA PRO A 34 12.56 1.68 16.41
C PRO A 34 11.92 2.24 15.15
N ALA A 35 10.89 1.56 14.64
CA ALA A 35 10.11 2.09 13.53
C ALA A 35 9.53 3.47 13.92
N PRO A 36 9.49 4.45 13.00
CA PRO A 36 8.90 5.75 13.28
C PRO A 36 7.45 5.61 13.75
N ALA A 37 7.05 6.45 14.71
CA ALA A 37 5.67 6.48 15.17
C ALA A 37 4.72 6.82 13.99
N PRO A 38 3.49 6.25 13.95
CA PRO A 38 2.51 6.59 12.91
C PRO A 38 2.23 8.09 12.83
N ASN A 39 1.85 8.56 11.64
CA ASN A 39 1.54 9.97 11.37
C ASN A 39 2.70 10.94 11.68
N THR A 40 3.95 10.48 11.53
CA THR A 40 5.14 11.33 11.65
C THR A 40 6.00 11.24 10.40
N LEU A 41 6.82 12.28 10.19
CA LEU A 41 7.88 12.29 9.18
C LEU A 41 9.23 12.22 9.88
N THR A 42 10.03 11.25 9.47
CA THR A 42 11.45 11.16 9.83
C THR A 42 12.22 12.37 9.27
N ALA A 43 13.42 12.62 9.81
CA ALA A 43 14.29 13.67 9.28
C ALA A 43 14.65 13.44 7.81
N ALA A 44 14.83 12.18 7.40
CA ALA A 44 15.08 11.84 6.00
C ALA A 44 13.88 12.12 5.10
N GLU A 45 12.67 11.75 5.53
CA GLU A 45 11.44 12.06 4.78
C GLU A 45 11.23 13.56 4.61
N ARG A 46 11.47 14.36 5.66
CA ARG A 46 11.40 15.83 5.56
C ARG A 46 12.38 16.40 4.55
N ARG A 47 13.64 15.94 4.57
CA ARG A 47 14.67 16.37 3.59
C ARG A 47 14.33 15.97 2.17
N GLN A 48 13.62 14.86 1.98
CA GLN A 48 13.17 14.38 0.68
C GLN A 48 11.87 15.08 0.21
N GLY A 49 11.30 16.00 1.00
CA GLY A 49 10.09 16.74 0.61
C GLY A 49 8.78 15.99 0.85
N TRP A 50 8.77 14.96 1.71
CA TRP A 50 7.52 14.32 2.12
C TRP A 50 6.68 15.26 2.99
N GLN A 51 5.36 15.14 2.83
CA GLN A 51 4.35 15.90 3.55
C GLN A 51 3.36 14.92 4.16
N LEU A 52 2.85 15.22 5.36
CA LEU A 52 1.73 14.47 5.92
C LEU A 52 0.43 14.95 5.26
N LEU A 53 -0.35 14.00 4.77
CA LEU A 53 -1.74 14.23 4.39
C LEU A 53 -2.69 14.05 5.58
N PHE A 54 -2.24 13.38 6.65
CA PHE A 54 -3.00 13.22 7.88
C PHE A 54 -2.07 13.33 9.09
N ASP A 55 -2.45 14.18 10.06
CA ASP A 55 -1.67 14.48 11.26
C ASP A 55 -1.96 13.53 12.44
N GLY A 56 -2.91 12.60 12.28
CA GLY A 56 -3.35 11.69 13.33
C GLY A 56 -4.46 12.22 14.24
N GLN A 57 -4.88 13.47 14.07
CA GLN A 57 -5.74 14.17 15.03
C GLN A 57 -6.91 14.91 14.38
N THR A 58 -6.69 15.52 13.21
CA THR A 58 -7.66 16.41 12.57
C THR A 58 -7.93 16.00 11.13
N ALA A 59 -9.08 16.44 10.61
CA ALA A 59 -9.45 16.29 9.20
C ALA A 59 -8.75 17.31 8.28
N ARG A 60 -7.73 18.03 8.76
CA ARG A 60 -7.07 19.10 7.99
C ARG A 60 -6.53 18.54 6.67
N GLY A 61 -6.85 19.21 5.57
CA GLY A 61 -6.47 18.78 4.23
C GLY A 61 -7.43 17.77 3.60
N TRP A 62 -8.51 17.40 4.29
CA TRP A 62 -9.57 16.53 3.78
C TRP A 62 -10.94 17.20 3.86
N ARG A 63 -11.80 16.93 2.88
CA ARG A 63 -13.21 17.33 2.86
C ARG A 63 -14.07 16.26 2.21
N SER A 64 -15.39 16.36 2.35
CA SER A 64 -16.33 15.54 1.58
C SER A 64 -16.11 15.74 0.07
N ALA A 65 -16.23 14.67 -0.71
CA ALA A 65 -16.30 14.79 -2.17
C ALA A 65 -17.49 15.66 -2.62
N LYS A 66 -18.58 15.67 -1.84
CA LYS A 66 -19.86 16.34 -2.15
C LYS A 66 -19.99 17.74 -1.52
N GLY A 67 -18.97 18.23 -0.81
CA GLY A 67 -19.06 19.52 -0.13
C GLY A 67 -17.73 20.09 0.37
N PRO A 68 -17.72 21.33 0.89
CA PRO A 68 -16.50 22.01 1.29
C PRO A 68 -15.96 21.54 2.65
N ALA A 69 -16.78 20.90 3.48
CA ALA A 69 -16.43 20.46 4.83
C ALA A 69 -16.20 18.94 4.90
N PHE A 70 -15.48 18.50 5.92
CA PHE A 70 -15.38 17.07 6.26
C PHE A 70 -16.75 16.53 6.70
N PRO A 71 -17.12 15.28 6.37
CA PRO A 71 -18.40 14.70 6.78
C PRO A 71 -18.61 14.70 8.29
N THR A 72 -19.83 15.00 8.74
CA THR A 72 -20.22 15.00 10.16
C THR A 72 -20.61 13.61 10.69
N HIS A 73 -20.74 12.63 9.81
CA HIS A 73 -21.08 11.23 10.09
C HIS A 73 -20.35 10.30 9.12
N GLY A 74 -20.40 9.00 9.36
CA GLY A 74 -19.77 7.97 8.54
C GLY A 74 -18.25 7.89 8.61
N TRP A 75 -17.59 8.88 9.19
CA TRP A 75 -16.15 8.91 9.44
C TRP A 75 -15.85 9.18 10.91
N ARG A 76 -14.76 8.58 11.40
CA ARG A 76 -14.23 8.82 12.75
C ARG A 76 -12.74 9.11 12.67
N ILE A 77 -12.32 10.19 13.31
CA ILE A 77 -10.91 10.49 13.56
C ILE A 77 -10.66 10.32 15.06
N ALA A 78 -9.88 9.30 15.42
CA ALA A 78 -9.53 8.99 16.79
C ALA A 78 -8.28 8.11 16.83
N ASN A 79 -7.51 8.16 17.91
CA ASN A 79 -6.37 7.25 18.16
C ASN A 79 -5.34 7.19 17.01
N GLY A 80 -5.10 8.31 16.31
CA GLY A 80 -4.14 8.35 15.22
C GLY A 80 -4.65 7.75 13.91
N THR A 81 -5.97 7.50 13.75
CA THR A 81 -6.54 6.96 12.52
C THR A 81 -7.68 7.82 12.00
N ILE A 82 -7.87 7.76 10.67
CA ILE A 82 -9.11 8.16 10.00
C ILE A 82 -9.81 6.87 9.55
N THR A 83 -11.06 6.69 9.96
CA THR A 83 -11.75 5.39 9.85
C THR A 83 -13.15 5.59 9.26
N THR A 84 -13.48 4.86 8.20
CA THR A 84 -14.87 4.73 7.73
C THR A 84 -15.66 3.92 8.76
N LEU A 85 -16.91 4.30 9.01
CA LEU A 85 -17.80 3.57 9.90
C LEU A 85 -18.65 2.59 9.09
N ALA A 86 -18.77 1.36 9.59
CA ALA A 86 -19.59 0.34 8.95
C ALA A 86 -21.05 0.78 8.84
N ALA A 87 -21.68 0.43 7.73
CA ALA A 87 -23.08 0.66 7.40
C ALA A 87 -23.64 -0.58 6.69
N ASP A 88 -24.56 -0.41 5.75
CA ASP A 88 -25.19 -1.48 4.97
C ASP A 88 -24.37 -1.94 3.75
N GLY A 89 -23.07 -1.63 3.71
CA GLY A 89 -22.16 -2.03 2.63
C GLY A 89 -22.38 -1.33 1.29
N LYS A 90 -23.21 -0.27 1.25
CA LYS A 90 -23.47 0.53 0.05
C LYS A 90 -22.34 1.51 -0.24
N GLU A 91 -22.03 1.66 -1.52
CA GLU A 91 -21.04 2.59 -2.05
C GLU A 91 -21.43 4.06 -1.77
N SER A 92 -20.53 4.80 -1.14
CA SER A 92 -20.59 6.24 -0.85
C SER A 92 -21.89 6.73 -0.21
N ALA A 93 -22.55 5.85 0.56
CA ALA A 93 -23.91 6.06 1.06
C ALA A 93 -24.00 6.43 2.54
N ASN A 94 -22.94 6.23 3.33
CA ASN A 94 -22.91 6.58 4.74
C ASN A 94 -22.44 8.04 4.92
N GLY A 95 -21.15 8.25 5.19
CA GLY A 95 -20.56 9.60 5.21
C GLY A 95 -20.21 10.11 3.82
N GLY A 96 -20.15 9.19 2.85
CA GLY A 96 -19.65 9.44 1.51
C GLY A 96 -18.13 9.57 1.48
N ASP A 97 -17.59 9.64 0.28
CA ASP A 97 -16.14 9.68 0.10
C ASP A 97 -15.55 11.01 0.56
N ILE A 98 -14.28 10.95 0.99
CA ILE A 98 -13.49 12.14 1.32
C ILE A 98 -12.33 12.28 0.35
N ILE A 99 -12.00 13.53 0.04
CA ILE A 99 -10.92 13.88 -0.86
C ILE A 99 -9.96 14.87 -0.22
N THR A 100 -8.72 14.88 -0.71
CA THR A 100 -7.75 15.91 -0.37
C THR A 100 -8.24 17.28 -0.85
N THR A 101 -7.95 18.34 -0.12
CA THR A 101 -8.26 19.72 -0.57
C THR A 101 -7.40 20.15 -1.75
N ASN A 102 -6.19 19.59 -1.87
CA ASN A 102 -5.27 19.82 -2.96
C ASN A 102 -5.39 18.74 -4.05
N THR A 103 -4.89 19.06 -5.24
CA THR A 103 -4.71 18.13 -6.36
C THR A 103 -3.24 17.83 -6.60
N TYR A 104 -2.94 16.66 -7.16
CA TYR A 104 -1.58 16.17 -7.39
C TYR A 104 -1.44 15.61 -8.81
N SER A 105 -0.27 15.78 -9.41
CA SER A 105 0.11 15.24 -10.72
C SER A 105 1.06 14.05 -10.55
N ALA A 106 2.37 14.30 -10.50
CA ALA A 106 3.39 13.30 -10.22
C ALA A 106 3.72 13.27 -8.72
N PHE A 107 3.70 12.07 -8.13
CA PHE A 107 3.83 11.90 -6.68
C PHE A 107 4.30 10.50 -6.29
N ASP A 108 4.84 10.40 -5.08
CA ASP A 108 5.08 9.18 -4.34
C ASP A 108 4.20 9.23 -3.09
N LEU A 109 3.11 8.46 -3.09
CA LEU A 109 2.13 8.38 -2.01
C LEU A 109 2.35 7.11 -1.22
N ARG A 110 2.40 7.23 0.12
CA ARG A 110 2.41 6.11 1.06
C ARG A 110 1.27 6.27 2.04
N PHE A 111 0.65 5.14 2.38
CA PHE A 111 -0.43 5.07 3.35
C PHE A 111 -0.41 3.72 4.04
N GLU A 112 -0.94 3.66 5.25
CA GLU A 112 -1.23 2.41 5.92
C GLU A 112 -2.74 2.24 6.05
N PHE A 113 -3.21 1.01 5.86
CA PHE A 113 -4.62 0.67 5.97
C PHE A 113 -4.82 -0.64 6.74
N GLN A 114 -5.97 -0.76 7.38
CA GLN A 114 -6.40 -1.95 8.11
C GLN A 114 -7.83 -2.28 7.74
N LEU A 115 -8.05 -3.51 7.27
CA LEU A 115 -9.35 -4.02 6.84
C LEU A 115 -10.03 -4.81 7.97
N THR A 116 -11.36 -4.71 8.05
CA THR A 116 -12.20 -5.69 8.76
C THR A 116 -12.61 -6.83 7.82
N PRO A 117 -13.13 -7.96 8.35
CA PRO A 117 -13.55 -9.06 7.49
C PRO A 117 -14.63 -8.65 6.49
N GLY A 118 -14.44 -9.02 5.23
CA GLY A 118 -15.33 -8.67 4.12
C GLY A 118 -15.30 -7.19 3.74
N ALA A 119 -14.36 -6.38 4.24
CA ALA A 119 -14.33 -4.96 3.93
C ALA A 119 -14.04 -4.68 2.45
N ASN A 120 -14.67 -3.62 1.94
CA ASN A 120 -14.39 -2.97 0.66
C ASN A 120 -14.15 -1.47 0.91
N SER A 121 -13.17 -0.90 0.22
CA SER A 121 -12.83 0.52 0.17
C SER A 121 -11.81 0.70 -0.96
N GLY A 122 -11.32 1.91 -1.16
CA GLY A 122 -10.34 2.22 -2.18
C GLY A 122 -9.57 3.48 -1.85
N LEU A 123 -8.34 3.56 -2.35
CA LEU A 123 -7.63 4.82 -2.48
C LEU A 123 -7.65 5.22 -3.95
N ILE A 124 -8.41 6.27 -4.28
CA ILE A 124 -8.63 6.72 -5.65
C ILE A 124 -7.78 7.97 -5.92
N TYR A 125 -7.16 8.06 -7.09
CA TYR A 125 -6.28 9.16 -7.50
C TYR A 125 -6.65 9.64 -8.92
N PHE A 126 -6.19 10.85 -9.27
CA PHE A 126 -6.67 11.58 -10.45
C PHE A 126 -8.19 11.85 -10.45
N VAL A 127 -8.79 12.06 -9.27
CA VAL A 127 -10.20 12.43 -9.13
C VAL A 127 -10.41 13.90 -9.50
N THR A 128 -11.29 14.18 -10.48
CA THR A 128 -11.55 15.55 -10.98
C THR A 128 -12.85 16.15 -10.47
N LEU A 129 -13.80 15.31 -10.03
CA LEU A 129 -15.20 15.66 -9.71
C LEU A 129 -16.03 16.15 -10.92
N ALA A 130 -15.51 16.06 -12.15
CA ALA A 130 -16.19 16.57 -13.34
C ALA A 130 -17.41 15.72 -13.72
N GLU A 131 -17.37 14.41 -13.45
CA GLU A 131 -18.36 13.42 -13.86
C GLU A 131 -19.67 13.50 -13.06
N GLN A 132 -19.65 14.12 -11.87
CA GLN A 132 -20.83 14.32 -11.00
C GLN A 132 -21.69 13.06 -10.82
N THR A 133 -21.07 11.95 -10.46
CA THR A 133 -21.74 10.66 -10.27
C THR A 133 -22.58 10.62 -8.98
N PRO A 134 -23.66 9.82 -8.93
CA PRO A 134 -24.42 9.62 -7.69
C PRO A 134 -23.62 8.83 -6.64
N GLY A 135 -22.76 7.91 -7.08
CA GLY A 135 -21.88 7.07 -6.26
C GLY A 135 -20.50 7.69 -5.98
N SER A 136 -19.45 6.87 -5.96
CA SER A 136 -18.09 7.34 -5.77
C SER A 136 -17.65 8.24 -6.94
N PRO A 137 -16.92 9.35 -6.68
CA PRO A 137 -16.26 10.12 -7.71
C PRO A 137 -15.33 9.27 -8.58
N ILE A 138 -15.22 9.65 -9.85
CA ILE A 138 -14.46 8.90 -10.84
C ILE A 138 -12.97 9.21 -10.74
N GLY A 139 -12.14 8.17 -10.77
CA GLY A 139 -10.68 8.23 -10.80
C GLY A 139 -10.06 6.82 -10.89
N LEU A 140 -8.73 6.76 -10.93
CA LEU A 140 -7.97 5.51 -10.91
C LEU A 140 -7.89 4.98 -9.48
N GLU A 141 -8.16 3.69 -9.27
CA GLU A 141 -8.37 3.15 -7.92
C GLU A 141 -7.34 2.07 -7.56
N TYR A 142 -6.65 2.28 -6.44
CA TYR A 142 -5.98 1.22 -5.70
C TYR A 142 -7.02 0.53 -4.83
N GLN A 143 -7.39 -0.69 -5.21
CA GLN A 143 -8.42 -1.46 -4.53
C GLN A 143 -8.00 -1.90 -3.12
N LEU A 144 -8.89 -1.76 -2.12
CA LEU A 144 -8.71 -2.22 -0.75
C LEU A 144 -9.82 -3.21 -0.38
N LEU A 145 -9.53 -4.51 -0.52
CA LEU A 145 -10.54 -5.56 -0.43
C LEU A 145 -10.09 -6.73 0.45
N ASP A 146 -11.03 -7.31 1.22
CA ASP A 146 -10.89 -8.68 1.71
C ASP A 146 -11.25 -9.67 0.59
N ASP A 147 -10.24 -10.00 -0.24
CA ASP A 147 -10.36 -10.88 -1.40
C ASP A 147 -11.02 -12.23 -1.09
N ALA A 148 -10.86 -12.74 0.14
CA ALA A 148 -11.38 -14.03 0.53
C ALA A 148 -12.89 -14.02 0.78
N ARG A 149 -13.46 -12.86 1.15
CA ARG A 149 -14.85 -12.77 1.63
C ARG A 149 -15.72 -11.86 0.79
N HIS A 150 -15.19 -10.75 0.26
CA HIS A 150 -16.02 -9.79 -0.46
C HIS A 150 -16.37 -10.35 -1.85
N PRO A 151 -17.67 -10.33 -2.25
CA PRO A 151 -18.10 -10.94 -3.51
C PRO A 151 -17.47 -10.28 -4.76
N ASP A 152 -17.14 -8.99 -4.69
CA ASP A 152 -16.57 -8.25 -5.83
C ASP A 152 -15.20 -8.79 -6.30
N ALA A 153 -14.50 -9.52 -5.43
CA ALA A 153 -13.25 -10.21 -5.79
C ALA A 153 -13.43 -11.21 -6.96
N LYS A 154 -14.67 -11.65 -7.22
CA LYS A 154 -15.03 -12.63 -8.25
C LYS A 154 -15.76 -12.02 -9.45
N LEU A 155 -16.05 -10.71 -9.43
CA LEU A 155 -16.86 -10.05 -10.46
C LEU A 155 -16.02 -9.39 -11.56
N GLY A 156 -14.71 -9.32 -11.37
CA GLY A 156 -13.76 -8.76 -12.32
C GLY A 156 -13.23 -9.77 -13.35
N THR A 157 -12.34 -9.30 -14.22
CA THR A 157 -11.61 -10.15 -15.17
C THR A 157 -10.24 -10.50 -14.59
N ASN A 158 -9.91 -11.79 -14.51
CA ASN A 158 -8.61 -12.27 -14.01
C ASN A 158 -8.20 -11.69 -12.63
N GLY A 159 -9.17 -11.36 -11.79
CA GLY A 159 -8.92 -10.80 -10.45
C GLY A 159 -8.55 -9.32 -10.42
N ASP A 160 -8.84 -8.55 -11.47
CA ASP A 160 -8.61 -7.09 -11.56
C ASP A 160 -9.40 -6.24 -10.55
N ARG A 161 -10.31 -6.84 -9.78
CA ARG A 161 -11.04 -6.22 -8.66
C ARG A 161 -10.54 -6.65 -7.27
N THR A 162 -9.41 -7.35 -7.19
CA THR A 162 -8.81 -7.80 -5.91
C THR A 162 -7.87 -6.75 -5.31
N LEU A 163 -7.49 -6.92 -4.04
CA LEU A 163 -6.59 -6.06 -3.28
C LEU A 163 -5.38 -5.59 -4.11
N ALA A 164 -5.08 -4.29 -4.01
CA ALA A 164 -3.99 -3.57 -4.67
C ALA A 164 -4.02 -3.51 -6.20
N SER A 165 -5.02 -4.12 -6.84
CA SER A 165 -5.24 -4.01 -8.28
C SER A 165 -5.55 -2.57 -8.68
N LEU A 166 -5.34 -2.25 -9.95
CA LEU A 166 -5.98 -1.10 -10.56
C LEU A 166 -7.40 -1.54 -10.91
N TYR A 167 -8.37 -1.13 -10.09
CA TYR A 167 -9.72 -1.69 -10.08
C TYR A 167 -10.32 -1.80 -11.49
N ASP A 168 -10.80 -2.99 -11.87
CA ASP A 168 -11.46 -3.29 -13.16
C ASP A 168 -10.57 -3.05 -14.40
N LEU A 169 -9.24 -2.94 -14.22
CA LEU A 169 -8.29 -2.71 -15.31
C LEU A 169 -7.10 -3.67 -15.27
N ILE A 170 -6.36 -3.74 -14.15
CA ILE A 170 -5.10 -4.50 -14.06
C ILE A 170 -5.04 -5.26 -12.73
N PRO A 171 -4.99 -6.60 -12.73
CA PRO A 171 -4.85 -7.38 -11.52
C PRO A 171 -3.47 -7.21 -10.88
N ALA A 172 -3.44 -7.07 -9.55
CA ALA A 172 -2.20 -7.08 -8.78
C ALA A 172 -1.63 -8.50 -8.61
N VAL A 173 -0.36 -8.68 -8.96
CA VAL A 173 0.41 -9.90 -8.71
C VAL A 173 0.95 -9.87 -7.28
N LYS A 174 0.31 -10.63 -6.39
CA LYS A 174 0.55 -10.60 -4.94
C LYS A 174 1.23 -11.88 -4.44
N PRO A 175 2.57 -11.94 -4.31
CA PRO A 175 3.21 -13.08 -3.65
C PRO A 175 2.82 -13.15 -2.18
N ALA A 176 2.79 -14.34 -1.58
CA ALA A 176 2.38 -14.54 -0.18
C ALA A 176 3.18 -13.69 0.83
N THR A 177 4.42 -13.33 0.49
CA THR A 177 5.30 -12.47 1.31
C THR A 177 4.75 -11.07 1.56
N CYS A 178 3.89 -10.56 0.66
CA CYS A 178 3.26 -9.25 0.80
C CYS A 178 1.86 -9.30 1.40
N LEU A 179 1.31 -10.48 1.69
CA LEU A 179 -0.03 -10.60 2.26
C LEU A 179 0.02 -10.54 3.79
N ARG A 180 -0.96 -9.85 4.38
CA ARG A 180 -1.17 -9.78 5.83
C ARG A 180 -2.59 -10.27 6.15
N PRO A 181 -2.81 -10.89 7.32
CA PRO A 181 -4.14 -11.30 7.71
C PRO A 181 -5.06 -10.09 7.92
N ILE A 182 -6.36 -10.29 7.77
CA ILE A 182 -7.38 -9.30 8.11
C ILE A 182 -7.20 -8.83 9.56
N GLY A 183 -7.37 -7.52 9.79
CA GLY A 183 -7.08 -6.88 11.07
C GLY A 183 -5.60 -6.52 11.27
N ALA A 184 -4.67 -6.93 10.41
CA ALA A 184 -3.31 -6.39 10.43
C ALA A 184 -3.20 -5.10 9.62
N TRP A 185 -2.27 -4.22 10.01
CA TRP A 185 -1.90 -3.05 9.21
C TRP A 185 -1.13 -3.49 7.96
N ASN A 186 -1.52 -2.94 6.82
CA ASN A 186 -0.85 -3.06 5.54
C ASN A 186 -0.26 -1.71 5.15
N SER A 187 0.84 -1.72 4.42
CA SER A 187 1.43 -0.54 3.79
C SER A 187 1.11 -0.54 2.30
N GLY A 188 0.38 0.47 1.84
CA GLY A 188 0.14 0.73 0.43
C GLY A 188 1.03 1.87 -0.07
N ARG A 189 1.42 1.80 -1.35
CA ARG A 189 2.16 2.87 -2.01
C ARG A 189 1.75 2.98 -3.47
N ILE A 190 1.57 4.22 -3.94
CA ILE A 190 1.32 4.54 -5.34
C ILE A 190 2.39 5.53 -5.76
N VAL A 191 3.10 5.21 -6.84
CA VAL A 191 4.09 6.12 -7.43
C VAL A 191 3.58 6.48 -8.81
N VAL A 192 3.37 7.77 -9.06
CA VAL A 192 3.08 8.33 -10.37
C VAL A 192 4.26 9.19 -10.78
N SER A 193 5.03 8.71 -11.75
CA SER A 193 6.24 9.37 -12.24
C SER A 193 5.89 10.52 -13.21
N PRO A 194 6.77 11.53 -13.37
CA PRO A 194 6.56 12.63 -14.32
C PRO A 194 6.33 12.19 -15.77
N ASN A 195 6.84 11.02 -16.16
CA ASN A 195 6.63 10.39 -17.46
C ASN A 195 5.35 9.53 -17.55
N ASN A 196 4.41 9.69 -16.62
CA ASN A 196 3.15 8.93 -16.53
C ASN A 196 3.29 7.43 -16.22
N HIS A 197 4.48 6.95 -15.90
CA HIS A 197 4.63 5.60 -15.38
C HIS A 197 4.04 5.50 -13.96
N VAL A 198 3.15 4.53 -13.72
CA VAL A 198 2.49 4.31 -12.45
C VAL A 198 2.82 2.92 -11.91
N ALA A 199 3.14 2.85 -10.62
CA ALA A 199 3.39 1.61 -9.90
C ALA A 199 2.59 1.53 -8.60
N HIS A 200 2.00 0.36 -8.31
CA HIS A 200 1.41 0.06 -7.01
C HIS A 200 2.32 -0.89 -6.23
N TYR A 201 2.46 -0.63 -4.93
CA TYR A 201 3.15 -1.53 -4.01
C TYR A 201 2.26 -1.90 -2.83
N LEU A 202 2.32 -3.17 -2.45
CA LEU A 202 1.71 -3.71 -1.24
C LEU A 202 2.82 -4.26 -0.34
N ASN A 203 2.89 -3.76 0.89
CA ASN A 203 3.85 -4.18 1.91
C ASN A 203 5.30 -4.23 1.41
N GLY A 204 5.69 -3.25 0.60
CA GLY A 204 7.04 -3.10 0.04
C GLY A 204 7.30 -3.89 -1.24
N VAL A 205 6.35 -4.72 -1.69
CA VAL A 205 6.45 -5.47 -2.95
C VAL A 205 5.73 -4.72 -4.05
N ASN A 206 6.37 -4.57 -5.20
CA ASN A 206 5.73 -4.05 -6.41
C ASN A 206 4.76 -5.09 -6.96
N VAL A 207 3.48 -4.74 -7.10
CA VAL A 207 2.42 -5.69 -7.47
C VAL A 207 1.80 -5.41 -8.84
N LEU A 208 1.95 -4.22 -9.40
CA LEU A 208 1.63 -3.89 -10.79
C LEU A 208 2.29 -2.58 -11.21
N GLU A 209 2.52 -2.45 -12.52
CA GLU A 209 2.99 -1.24 -13.16
C GLU A 209 2.25 -1.03 -14.48
N TYR A 210 2.09 0.24 -14.90
CA TYR A 210 1.51 0.59 -16.19
C TYR A 210 1.89 2.02 -16.61
N ASP A 211 1.81 2.31 -17.90
CA ASP A 211 2.00 3.67 -18.43
C ASP A 211 0.63 4.33 -18.68
N ARG A 212 0.28 5.31 -17.85
CA ARG A 212 -1.00 6.03 -17.90
C ARG A 212 -1.12 6.83 -19.20
N GLY A 213 -2.26 6.70 -19.88
CA GLY A 213 -2.53 7.34 -21.17
C GLY A 213 -1.86 6.67 -22.38
N SER A 214 -1.14 5.56 -22.18
CA SER A 214 -0.60 4.76 -23.29
C SER A 214 -1.71 4.09 -24.12
N PRO A 215 -1.45 3.66 -25.36
CA PRO A 215 -2.42 2.88 -26.13
C PRO A 215 -2.87 1.60 -25.41
N ALA A 216 -1.97 0.92 -24.69
CA ALA A 216 -2.30 -0.26 -23.90
C ALA A 216 -3.28 0.07 -22.75
N PHE A 217 -3.02 1.15 -22.01
CA PHE A 217 -3.92 1.65 -20.98
C PHE A 217 -5.30 1.99 -21.55
N ARG A 218 -5.37 2.72 -22.66
CA ARG A 218 -6.64 3.09 -23.31
C ARG A 218 -7.44 1.88 -23.78
N THR A 219 -6.77 0.82 -24.24
CA THR A 219 -7.42 -0.46 -24.58
C THR A 219 -8.05 -1.11 -23.34
N LEU A 220 -7.36 -1.10 -22.19
CA LEU A 220 -7.92 -1.61 -20.94
C LEU A 220 -9.15 -0.80 -20.52
N VAL A 221 -9.07 0.53 -20.57
CA VAL A 221 -10.19 1.42 -20.25
C VAL A 221 -11.40 1.13 -21.14
N ALA A 222 -11.20 0.98 -22.45
CA ALA A 222 -12.26 0.67 -23.40
C ALA A 222 -12.96 -0.67 -23.12
N GLY A 223 -12.26 -1.64 -22.51
CA GLY A 223 -12.81 -2.93 -22.10
C GLY A 223 -13.42 -2.97 -20.69
N SER A 224 -13.32 -1.89 -19.93
CA SER A 224 -13.72 -1.82 -18.51
C SER A 224 -15.08 -1.14 -18.32
N LYS A 225 -15.58 -1.09 -17.07
CA LYS A 225 -16.75 -0.26 -16.72
C LYS A 225 -16.54 1.23 -17.01
N TYR A 226 -15.30 1.69 -17.15
CA TYR A 226 -14.93 3.10 -17.32
C TYR A 226 -15.00 3.59 -18.77
N HIS A 227 -15.33 2.74 -19.75
CA HIS A 227 -15.42 3.12 -21.16
C HIS A 227 -16.40 4.29 -21.42
N VAL A 228 -17.34 4.52 -20.52
CA VAL A 228 -18.33 5.62 -20.58
C VAL A 228 -17.76 7.00 -20.25
N TRP A 229 -16.53 7.08 -19.71
CA TRP A 229 -15.90 8.33 -19.25
C TRP A 229 -14.78 8.76 -20.20
N PRO A 230 -15.02 9.78 -21.06
CA PRO A 230 -13.99 10.28 -21.98
C PRO A 230 -12.76 10.79 -21.21
N GLY A 231 -11.57 10.28 -21.58
CA GLY A 231 -10.32 10.68 -20.92
C GLY A 231 -10.16 10.16 -19.49
N PHE A 232 -10.88 9.08 -19.11
CA PHE A 232 -10.76 8.45 -17.80
C PHE A 232 -9.29 8.24 -17.37
N GLY A 233 -8.94 8.74 -16.19
CA GLY A 233 -7.60 8.59 -15.61
C GLY A 233 -6.50 9.41 -16.28
N GLU A 234 -6.79 10.21 -17.30
CA GLU A 234 -5.79 10.98 -18.06
C GLU A 234 -5.71 12.47 -17.67
N ALA A 235 -6.42 12.88 -16.62
CA ALA A 235 -6.31 14.25 -16.09
C ALA A 235 -4.85 14.59 -15.73
N PRO A 236 -4.38 15.84 -15.96
CA PRO A 236 -3.01 16.24 -15.64
C PRO A 236 -2.73 16.22 -14.13
N ALA A 237 -3.75 16.48 -13.32
CA ALA A 237 -3.73 16.39 -11.87
C ALA A 237 -5.14 16.07 -11.35
N GLY A 238 -5.23 15.53 -10.14
CA GLY A 238 -6.52 15.34 -9.47
C GLY A 238 -6.37 15.15 -7.96
N HIS A 239 -7.51 15.10 -7.27
CA HIS A 239 -7.56 14.81 -5.85
C HIS A 239 -7.15 13.36 -5.57
N LEU A 240 -6.72 13.12 -4.33
CA LEU A 240 -6.71 11.79 -3.74
C LEU A 240 -8.00 11.60 -2.96
N LEU A 241 -8.53 10.39 -2.93
CA LEU A 241 -9.80 10.04 -2.33
C LEU A 241 -9.66 8.80 -1.47
N LEU A 242 -10.32 8.79 -0.31
CA LEU A 242 -10.58 7.59 0.48
C LEU A 242 -12.06 7.24 0.38
N GLN A 243 -12.35 6.02 -0.05
CA GLN A 243 -13.70 5.60 -0.36
C GLN A 243 -14.43 5.08 0.87
N ASP A 244 -15.67 5.54 1.05
CA ASP A 244 -16.63 4.95 1.98
C ASP A 244 -17.50 3.95 1.22
N HIS A 245 -17.24 2.66 1.38
CA HIS A 245 -18.06 1.60 0.77
C HIS A 245 -18.97 0.90 1.81
N GLY A 246 -19.26 1.56 2.93
CA GLY A 246 -20.12 1.02 3.99
C GLY A 246 -19.45 -0.07 4.85
N PHE A 247 -18.13 -0.24 4.77
CA PHE A 247 -17.35 -1.13 5.63
C PHE A 247 -16.37 -0.34 6.49
N GLN A 248 -16.01 -0.89 7.65
CA GLN A 248 -14.99 -0.27 8.49
C GLN A 248 -13.59 -0.51 7.94
N VAL A 249 -12.91 0.55 7.53
CA VAL A 249 -11.52 0.56 7.10
C VAL A 249 -10.83 1.71 7.80
N SER A 250 -9.67 1.43 8.40
CA SER A 250 -8.88 2.44 9.10
C SER A 250 -7.63 2.77 8.31
N PHE A 251 -7.31 4.06 8.25
CA PHE A 251 -6.11 4.57 7.59
C PHE A 251 -5.25 5.37 8.58
N ARG A 252 -3.94 5.34 8.36
CA ARG A 252 -2.97 6.18 9.07
C ARG A 252 -1.73 6.35 8.21
N SER A 253 -0.79 7.17 8.67
CA SER A 253 0.49 7.40 8.00
C SER A 253 0.32 7.76 6.51
N LEU A 254 -0.69 8.56 6.20
CA LEU A 254 -0.91 9.08 4.84
C LEU A 254 0.10 10.20 4.60
N LYS A 255 1.03 9.98 3.68
CA LYS A 255 2.11 10.91 3.36
C LYS A 255 2.39 10.88 1.87
N LEU A 256 2.70 12.05 1.33
CA LEU A 256 2.94 12.24 -0.08
C LEU A 256 4.20 13.07 -0.29
N ARG A 257 5.00 12.69 -1.29
CA ARG A 257 6.10 13.48 -1.82
C ARG A 257 5.78 13.82 -3.28
N PRO A 258 5.60 15.10 -3.64
CA PRO A 258 5.50 15.50 -5.04
C PRO A 258 6.79 15.12 -5.78
N LEU A 259 6.67 14.67 -7.02
CA LEU A 259 7.81 14.36 -7.87
C LEU A 259 7.92 15.47 -8.94
N PRO A 260 9.07 16.17 -9.02
CA PRO A 260 9.29 17.22 -10.01
C PRO A 260 9.47 16.65 -11.42
#